data_AF-A0A1I7UII7-F1
#
_entry.id   AF-A0A1I7UII7-F1
#
_cell.length_a   1.000
_cell.length_b   1.000
_cell.length_c   1.000
_cell.angle_alpha   90.00
_cell.angle_beta   90.00
_cell.angle_gamma   90.00
#
_symmetry.space_group_name_H-M   'P 1'
#
loop_
_entity.id
_entity.type
_entity.pdbx_description
1 polymer ?
#
loop_
_entity_poly.entity_id
_entity_poly.type
_entity_poly.pdbx_seq_one_letter_code
_entity_poly.pdbx_strand_id
1 'polypeptide(L)'
;MILLLLLSLSFLGIHSDPVNVEVFIRCDPSISLWSGQLKIFEDDIRYSELLATVNVSTGNMTQLLILPPLYPGGDHGWQYEIGYQFEHNCTHSGKPLCITPPPTDISEDGP
;
A
#
# COMPACT_ATOMS: atom_id res chain seq x y z
N MET A 1 -12.76 0.71 -41.06
CA MET A 1 -11.63 -0.10 -40.60
C MET A 1 -10.66 0.71 -39.73
N ILE A 2 -10.21 1.90 -40.16
CA ILE A 2 -9.35 2.80 -39.37
C ILE A 2 -10.00 3.28 -38.07
N LEU A 3 -11.31 3.60 -38.08
CA LEU A 3 -12.04 4.06 -36.89
C LEU A 3 -12.17 2.98 -35.80
N LEU A 4 -12.32 1.72 -36.19
CA LEU A 4 -12.35 0.56 -35.27
C LEU A 4 -10.97 0.28 -34.68
N LEU A 5 -9.91 0.51 -35.47
CA LEU A 5 -8.52 0.40 -35.00
C LEU A 5 -8.21 1.50 -33.97
N LEU A 6 -8.61 2.75 -34.23
CA LEU A 6 -8.46 3.86 -33.28
C LEU A 6 -9.26 3.65 -31.99
N LEU A 7 -10.50 3.16 -32.08
CA LEU A 7 -11.28 2.77 -30.89
C LEU A 7 -10.59 1.65 -30.10
N SER A 8 -10.01 0.65 -30.77
CA SER A 8 -9.30 -0.45 -30.09
C SER A 8 -8.00 -0.01 -29.41
N LEU A 9 -7.31 1.01 -29.94
CA LEU A 9 -6.10 1.58 -29.30
C LEU A 9 -6.44 2.42 -28.07
N SER A 10 -7.61 3.07 -28.00
CA SER A 10 -8.03 3.82 -26.82
C SER A 10 -8.36 2.96 -25.59
N PHE A 11 -8.59 1.65 -25.77
CA PHE A 11 -8.81 0.71 -24.66
C PHE A 11 -7.52 0.06 -24.14
N LEU A 12 -6.36 0.32 -24.77
CA LEU A 12 -5.12 -0.44 -24.54
C LEU A 12 -4.22 0.10 -23.41
N GLY A 13 -4.64 1.09 -22.62
CA GLY A 13 -3.76 1.58 -21.56
C GLY A 13 -4.28 2.72 -20.71
N ILE A 14 -5.49 2.62 -20.17
CA ILE A 14 -5.83 3.41 -18.98
C ILE A 14 -5.20 2.68 -17.79
N HIS A 15 -3.91 2.94 -17.57
CA HIS A 15 -3.27 2.60 -16.30
C HIS A 15 -3.63 3.72 -15.31
N SER A 16 -3.96 3.34 -14.08
CA SER A 16 -4.11 4.29 -12.98
C SER A 16 -2.85 5.11 -12.81
N ASP A 17 -3.02 6.36 -12.37
CA ASP A 17 -1.89 7.18 -11.97
C ASP A 17 -1.15 6.52 -10.80
N PRO A 18 0.20 6.51 -10.82
CA PRO A 18 0.98 5.84 -9.80
C PRO A 18 0.88 6.54 -8.45
N VAL A 19 0.83 5.74 -7.39
CA VAL A 19 0.90 6.19 -6.00
C VAL A 19 2.28 5.82 -5.43
N ASN A 20 2.99 6.83 -4.92
CA ASN A 20 4.28 6.62 -4.24
C ASN A 20 4.05 6.48 -2.73
N VAL A 21 4.55 5.41 -2.14
CA VAL A 21 4.39 5.11 -0.72
C VAL A 21 5.74 5.04 -0.02
N GLU A 22 5.88 5.83 1.04
CA GLU A 22 7.01 5.78 1.96
C GLU A 22 6.51 5.50 3.36
N VAL A 23 7.16 4.55 4.05
CA VAL A 23 6.80 4.17 5.42
C VAL A 23 8.01 4.27 6.33
N PHE A 24 7.87 5.09 7.37
CA PHE A 24 8.85 5.20 8.44
C PHE A 24 8.38 4.44 9.68
N ILE A 25 9.12 3.40 10.05
CA ILE A 25 8.84 2.55 11.21
C ILE A 25 9.84 2.87 12.30
N ARG A 26 9.34 3.07 13.53
CA ARG A 26 10.15 3.21 14.74
C ARG A 26 9.77 2.13 15.74
N CYS A 27 10.75 1.34 16.15
CA CYS A 27 10.62 0.34 17.19
C CYS A 27 11.18 0.86 18.52
N ASP A 28 10.72 0.28 19.64
CA ASP A 28 11.27 0.58 20.95
C ASP A 28 12.75 0.09 21.03
N PRO A 29 13.69 0.92 21.50
CA PRO A 29 15.11 0.57 21.54
C PRO A 29 15.46 -0.59 22.49
N SER A 30 14.56 -0.98 23.40
CA SER A 30 14.74 -2.16 24.26
C SER A 30 14.56 -3.49 23.51
N ILE A 31 14.03 -3.47 22.29
CA ILE A 31 13.79 -4.65 21.46
C ILE A 31 14.96 -4.79 20.48
N SER A 32 15.85 -5.73 20.76
CA SER A 32 17.11 -5.91 20.02
C SER A 32 16.96 -6.54 18.63
N LEU A 33 15.85 -7.23 18.39
CA LEU A 33 15.52 -7.82 17.09
C LEU A 33 14.00 -7.83 16.95
N TRP A 34 13.52 -7.28 15.84
CA TRP A 34 12.11 -7.32 15.50
C TRP A 34 11.92 -7.66 14.02
N SER A 35 10.71 -8.07 13.69
CA SER A 35 10.28 -8.37 12.33
C SER A 35 8.85 -7.87 12.14
N GLY A 36 8.53 -7.55 10.89
CA GLY A 36 7.18 -7.16 10.51
C GLY A 36 6.90 -7.38 9.05
N GLN A 37 5.62 -7.44 8.72
CA GLN A 37 5.07 -7.57 7.38
C GLN A 37 4.12 -6.40 7.15
N LEU A 38 4.49 -5.52 6.23
CA LEU A 38 3.65 -4.44 5.73
C LEU A 38 2.93 -4.94 4.48
N LYS A 39 1.62 -4.77 4.45
CA LYS A 39 0.79 -4.93 3.25
C LYS A 39 0.14 -3.60 2.93
N ILE A 40 0.18 -3.21 1.66
CA ILE A 40 -0.52 -2.04 1.13
C ILE A 40 -1.63 -2.53 0.23
N PHE A 41 -2.80 -1.91 0.33
CA PHE A 41 -3.98 -2.28 -0.42
C PHE A 41 -4.63 -1.05 -1.04
N GLU A 42 -5.29 -1.27 -2.17
CA GLU A 42 -6.43 -0.47 -2.59
C GLU A 42 -7.67 -1.10 -1.92
N ASP A 43 -8.54 -0.30 -1.32
CA ASP A 43 -9.69 -0.78 -0.54
C ASP A 43 -10.97 -0.04 -0.94
N ASP A 44 -11.68 -0.53 -1.95
CA ASP A 44 -13.04 -0.08 -2.26
C ASP A 44 -14.06 -0.80 -1.35
N ILE A 45 -15.25 -0.20 -1.17
CA ILE A 45 -16.40 -0.67 -0.38
C ILE A 45 -16.71 -2.16 -0.58
N ARG A 46 -16.38 -2.73 -1.75
CA ARG A 46 -16.65 -4.14 -2.08
C ARG A 46 -15.42 -5.00 -2.31
N TYR A 47 -14.26 -4.41 -2.60
CA TYR A 47 -13.08 -5.14 -3.05
C TYR A 47 -11.82 -4.48 -2.50
N SER A 48 -10.95 -5.29 -1.89
CA SER A 48 -9.61 -4.87 -1.53
C SER A 48 -8.59 -5.57 -2.42
N GLU A 49 -7.78 -4.82 -3.15
CA GLU A 49 -6.68 -5.31 -3.97
C GLU A 49 -5.35 -5.17 -3.22
N LEU A 50 -4.61 -6.26 -3.06
CA LEU A 50 -3.26 -6.22 -2.50
C LEU A 50 -2.27 -5.65 -3.51
N LEU A 51 -1.75 -4.45 -3.22
CA LEU A 51 -0.79 -3.75 -4.08
C LEU A 51 0.67 -4.12 -3.78
N ALA A 52 1.00 -4.30 -2.51
CA ALA A 52 2.37 -4.61 -2.09
C ALA A 52 2.42 -5.41 -0.79
N THR A 53 3.44 -6.26 -0.67
CA THR A 53 3.85 -6.87 0.59
C THR A 53 5.34 -6.70 0.80
N VAL A 54 5.72 -6.15 1.95
CA VAL A 54 7.13 -5.90 2.32
C VAL A 54 7.39 -6.54 3.68
N ASN A 55 8.41 -7.38 3.75
CA ASN A 55 8.87 -7.98 5.00
C ASN A 55 10.12 -7.26 5.50
N VAL A 56 10.18 -7.01 6.80
CA VAL A 56 11.33 -6.43 7.49
C VAL A 56 11.75 -7.38 8.60
N SER A 57 13.05 -7.60 8.75
CA SER A 57 13.64 -8.23 9.92
C SER A 57 14.95 -7.52 10.22
N THR A 58 15.05 -6.88 11.37
CA THR A 58 16.18 -5.99 11.69
C THR A 58 16.35 -5.81 13.19
N GLY A 59 17.59 -5.53 13.62
CA GLY A 59 17.89 -5.05 14.96
C GLY A 59 17.93 -3.51 15.05
N ASN A 60 17.70 -2.81 13.94
CA ASN A 60 17.68 -1.35 13.94
C ASN A 60 16.41 -0.82 14.60
N MET A 61 16.55 0.25 15.39
CA MET A 61 15.43 0.96 16.02
C MET A 61 14.52 1.65 14.98
N THR A 62 15.04 1.96 13.80
CA THR A 62 14.30 2.68 12.75
C THR A 62 14.46 2.00 11.41
N GLN A 63 13.41 2.03 10.61
CA GLN A 63 13.42 1.55 9.23
C GLN A 63 12.65 2.52 8.34
N LEU A 64 13.27 2.95 7.23
CA LEU A 64 12.59 3.63 6.14
C LEU A 64 12.36 2.62 5.01
N LEU A 65 11.13 2.51 4.55
CA LEU A 65 10.73 1.71 3.40
C LEU A 65 10.26 2.67 2.32
N ILE A 66 10.96 2.68 1.17
CA ILE A 66 10.57 3.43 -0.02
C ILE A 66 10.10 2.38 -1.03
N LEU A 67 8.80 2.33 -1.31
CA LEU A 67 8.23 1.34 -2.20
C LEU A 67 8.36 1.80 -3.66
N PRO A 68 8.43 0.87 -4.62
CA PRO A 68 8.22 1.21 -6.03
C PRO A 68 6.83 1.87 -6.21
N PRO A 69 6.64 2.65 -7.29
CA PRO A 69 5.33 3.18 -7.63
C PRO A 69 4.27 2.06 -7.67
N LEU A 70 3.18 2.24 -6.95
CA LEU A 70 2.03 1.33 -6.93
C LEU A 70 0.99 1.81 -7.93
N TYR A 71 0.31 0.89 -8.59
CA TYR A 71 -0.71 1.19 -9.59
C TYR A 71 -2.02 0.54 -9.14
N PRO A 72 -2.90 1.27 -8.43
CA PRO A 72 -4.08 0.72 -7.75
C PRO A 72 -5.20 0.17 -8.64
N GLY A 73 -4.92 -0.24 -9.89
CA GLY A 73 -5.96 -0.63 -10.83
C GLY A 73 -6.93 0.53 -11.13
N GLY A 74 -7.97 0.27 -11.91
CA GLY A 74 -8.93 1.28 -12.36
C GLY A 74 -10.33 0.71 -12.32
N ASP A 75 -10.80 0.31 -11.14
CA ASP A 75 -12.19 -0.06 -10.97
C ASP A 75 -13.02 1.20 -10.77
N HIS A 76 -13.83 1.52 -11.79
CA HIS A 76 -15.11 2.27 -11.84
C HIS A 76 -15.38 3.51 -10.96
N GLY A 77 -14.49 3.92 -10.06
CA GLY A 77 -14.55 5.08 -9.19
C GLY A 77 -13.49 6.11 -9.59
N TRP A 78 -13.71 7.35 -9.17
CA TRP A 78 -12.78 8.47 -9.37
C TRP A 78 -11.79 8.60 -8.20
N GLN A 79 -11.83 7.65 -7.26
CA GLN A 79 -11.13 7.75 -5.98
C GLN A 79 -10.27 6.51 -5.75
N TYR A 80 -9.07 6.72 -5.20
CA TYR A 80 -8.25 5.64 -4.65
C TYR A 80 -8.37 5.66 -3.14
N GLU A 81 -8.72 4.52 -2.56
CA GLU A 81 -8.75 4.33 -1.12
C GLU A 81 -7.54 3.47 -0.72
N ILE A 82 -6.45 4.11 -0.28
CA ILE A 82 -5.22 3.39 0.06
C ILE A 82 -5.22 3.01 1.53
N GLY A 83 -5.21 1.70 1.77
CA GLY A 83 -5.11 1.08 3.09
C GLY A 83 -3.75 0.43 3.34
N TYR A 84 -3.44 0.19 4.62
CA TYR A 84 -2.32 -0.65 4.98
C TYR A 84 -2.61 -1.56 6.17
N GLN A 85 -1.92 -2.68 6.22
CA GLN A 85 -1.85 -3.56 7.37
C GLN A 85 -0.39 -3.78 7.73
N PHE A 86 -0.04 -3.62 9.01
CA PHE A 86 1.30 -3.90 9.51
C PHE A 86 1.25 -4.88 10.67
N GLU A 87 1.67 -6.12 10.42
CA GLU A 87 1.87 -7.13 11.46
C GLU A 87 3.34 -7.10 11.91
N HIS A 88 3.61 -6.98 13.20
CA HIS A 88 4.99 -6.90 13.72
C HIS A 88 5.12 -7.45 15.13
N ASN A 89 6.33 -7.87 15.50
CA ASN A 89 6.64 -8.28 16.89
C ASN A 89 7.43 -7.22 17.66
N CYS A 90 7.54 -5.99 17.14
CA CYS A 90 8.05 -4.85 17.89
C CYS A 90 7.09 -4.47 19.05
N THR A 91 7.07 -5.29 20.09
CA THR A 91 6.34 -5.09 21.34
C THR A 91 7.22 -5.54 22.50
N HIS A 92 7.08 -4.93 23.69
CA HIS A 92 7.87 -5.36 24.87
C HIS A 92 7.66 -6.85 25.22
N SER A 93 6.52 -7.42 24.84
CA SER A 93 6.21 -8.83 25.07
C SER A 93 6.77 -9.78 23.99
N GLY A 94 7.28 -9.24 22.88
CA GLY A 94 7.68 -10.00 21.69
C GLY A 94 6.51 -10.67 20.95
N LYS A 95 5.27 -10.47 21.38
CA LYS A 95 4.08 -11.01 20.70
C LYS A 95 3.77 -10.20 19.44
N PRO A 96 3.26 -10.85 18.39
CA PRO A 96 2.83 -10.17 17.18
C PRO A 96 1.61 -9.27 17.48
N LEU A 97 1.65 -8.06 16.93
CA LEU A 97 0.57 -7.08 16.90
C LEU A 97 0.27 -6.76 15.45
N CYS A 98 -1.01 -6.60 15.11
CA CYS A 98 -1.45 -6.17 13.79
C CYS A 98 -2.09 -4.79 13.90
N ILE A 99 -1.60 -3.83 13.11
CA ILE A 99 -2.14 -2.48 12.99
C ILE A 99 -2.83 -2.37 11.63
N THR A 100 -4.11 -2.00 11.64
CA THR A 100 -4.94 -1.82 10.44
C THR A 100 -5.81 -0.57 10.62
N PRO A 101 -5.32 0.64 10.31
CA PRO A 101 -6.15 1.83 10.37
C PRO A 101 -7.16 1.85 9.20
N PRO A 102 -8.16 2.76 9.24
CA PRO A 102 -9.01 3.00 8.10
C PRO A 102 -8.20 3.42 6.86
N PRO A 103 -8.64 3.04 5.65
CA PRO A 103 -8.07 3.55 4.40
C PRO A 103 -8.13 5.07 4.32
N THR A 104 -7.23 5.66 3.54
CA THR A 104 -7.19 7.09 3.26
C THR A 104 -7.58 7.34 1.81
N ASP A 105 -8.54 8.24 1.59
CA ASP A 105 -8.85 8.77 0.26
C ASP A 105 -7.71 9.69 -0.18
N ILE A 106 -7.12 9.38 -1.34
CA ILE A 106 -6.01 10.15 -1.94
C ILE A 106 -6.37 10.66 -3.34
N SER A 107 -7.67 10.72 -3.66
CA SER A 107 -8.19 11.23 -4.93
C SER A 107 -7.90 12.73 -5.15
N GLU A 108 -7.94 13.16 -6.40
CA GLU A 108 -7.72 14.58 -6.76
C GLU A 108 -8.74 15.54 -6.11
N ASP A 109 -9.92 15.04 -5.77
CA ASP A 109 -10.98 15.83 -5.11
C ASP A 109 -10.72 16.04 -3.61
N GLY A 110 -9.74 15.34 -3.04
CA GLY A 110 -9.33 15.44 -1.64
C GLY A 110 -10.27 14.71 -0.66
N PRO A 111 -9.85 14.57 0.62
CA PRO A 111 -10.67 13.98 1.69
C PRO A 111 -11.82 14.88 2.18
#